data_AF-A0A8S9VEH5-F1
#
_entry.id   AF-A0A8S9VEH5-F1
#
_cell.length_a   1.000
_cell.length_b   1.000
_cell.length_c   1.000
_cell.angle_alpha   90.00
_cell.angle_beta   90.00
_cell.angle_gamma   90.00
#
_symmetry.space_group_name_H-M   'P 1'
#
loop_
_entity.id
_entity.type
_entity.pdbx_description
1 polymer ?
#
loop_
_entity_poly.entity_id
_entity_poly.type
_entity_poly.pdbx_seq_one_letter_code
_entity_poly.pdbx_strand_id
1 'polypeptide(L)'
;MSELLTEFTKNLTGRFRPSFYDMCGWQYDVVWDGNTNLCTDPAGEKEGRKSFPSGHASFAWSTMLVLTLYLLGRSRLNCRNRSWSAVRGGRKMLKLMLCFVPSFGAAWVAITRTVDNWHHYADVLAGSIIGAVSACVSYSYNYGSVFSWDSAGVPRQELHFNRCFTK
;
A
#
# COMPACT_ATOMS: atom_id res chain seq x y z
N MET A 1 0.14 3.88 11.06
CA MET A 1 -1.34 3.89 10.96
C MET A 1 -1.85 2.66 10.24
N SER A 2 -1.31 2.31 9.07
CA SER A 2 -1.71 1.11 8.31
C SER A 2 -1.61 -0.21 9.11
N GLU A 3 -0.47 -0.47 9.76
CA GLU A 3 -0.24 -1.73 10.50
C GLU A 3 -1.23 -1.97 11.64
N LEU A 4 -1.45 -0.94 12.47
CA LEU A 4 -2.39 -1.00 13.59
C LEU A 4 -3.81 -1.33 13.12
N LEU A 5 -4.26 -0.68 12.04
CA LEU A 5 -5.58 -0.95 11.46
C LEU A 5 -5.66 -2.38 10.92
N THR A 6 -4.64 -2.83 10.18
CA THR A 6 -4.66 -4.18 9.60
C THR A 6 -4.61 -5.28 10.65
N GLU A 7 -3.81 -5.15 11.70
CA GLU A 7 -3.73 -6.16 12.77
C GLU A 7 -5.00 -6.20 13.62
N PHE A 8 -5.60 -5.04 13.90
CA PHE A 8 -6.88 -4.99 14.59
C PHE A 8 -8.00 -5.66 13.77
N THR A 9 -8.11 -5.35 12.47
CA THR A 9 -9.14 -5.95 11.61
C THR A 9 -8.95 -7.44 11.37
N LYS A 10 -7.70 -7.93 11.31
CA LYS A 10 -7.39 -9.37 11.21
C LYS A 10 -7.93 -10.16 12.39
N ASN A 11 -7.70 -9.66 13.60
CA ASN A 11 -8.17 -10.33 14.81
C ASN A 11 -9.69 -10.31 14.97
N LEU A 12 -10.39 -9.35 14.32
CA LEU A 12 -11.84 -9.28 14.33
C LEU A 12 -12.52 -10.16 13.28
N THR A 13 -11.97 -10.26 12.07
CA THR A 13 -12.67 -10.88 10.95
C THR A 13 -12.55 -12.40 10.91
N GLY A 14 -11.41 -12.96 11.33
CA GLY A 14 -11.22 -14.42 11.37
C GLY A 14 -11.30 -15.13 10.01
N ARG A 15 -11.15 -14.40 8.89
CA ARG A 15 -11.30 -14.96 7.54
C ARG A 15 -10.18 -15.97 7.23
N PHE A 16 -10.56 -17.14 6.72
CA PHE A 16 -9.61 -18.17 6.28
C PHE A 16 -8.77 -17.73 5.08
N ARG A 17 -7.50 -18.14 5.06
CA ARG A 17 -6.58 -17.99 3.92
C ARG A 17 -6.86 -19.06 2.86
N PRO A 18 -6.53 -18.82 1.58
CA PRO A 18 -6.62 -19.85 0.54
C PRO A 18 -5.84 -21.13 0.88
N SER A 19 -4.67 -21.01 1.50
CA SER A 19 -3.82 -22.12 1.94
C SER A 19 -4.15 -22.63 3.37
N PHE A 20 -5.36 -22.40 3.88
CA PHE A 20 -5.72 -22.75 5.26
C PHE A 20 -5.50 -24.24 5.60
N TYR A 21 -5.96 -25.13 4.73
CA TYR A 21 -5.89 -26.59 4.96
C TYR A 21 -4.46 -27.11 5.01
N ASP A 22 -3.56 -26.50 4.23
CA ASP A 22 -2.13 -26.82 4.23
C ASP A 22 -1.47 -26.32 5.52
N MET A 23 -1.75 -25.07 5.92
CA MET A 23 -1.17 -24.48 7.15
C MET A 23 -1.58 -25.21 8.42
N CYS A 24 -2.84 -25.62 8.54
CA CYS A 24 -3.32 -26.26 9.77
C CYS A 24 -3.08 -27.78 9.82
N GLY A 25 -2.51 -28.36 8.75
CA GLY A 25 -2.28 -29.80 8.64
C GLY A 25 -3.60 -30.58 8.69
N TRP A 26 -4.53 -30.25 7.80
CA TRP A 26 -5.86 -30.87 7.77
C TRP A 26 -5.81 -32.39 7.55
N GLN A 27 -6.55 -33.15 8.37
CA GLN A 27 -6.71 -34.59 8.22
C GLN A 27 -7.69 -34.93 7.08
N TYR A 28 -7.16 -35.46 5.98
CA TYR A 28 -7.94 -35.84 4.79
C TYR A 28 -8.49 -37.28 4.85
N ASP A 29 -8.01 -38.09 5.79
CA ASP A 29 -8.38 -39.48 6.01
C ASP A 29 -9.69 -39.64 6.77
N VAL A 30 -10.12 -38.61 7.50
CA VAL A 30 -11.36 -38.60 8.27
C VAL A 30 -12.44 -37.82 7.52
N VAL A 31 -13.63 -38.41 7.35
CA VAL A 31 -14.80 -37.72 6.81
C VAL A 31 -15.25 -36.65 7.80
N TRP A 32 -15.26 -35.38 7.37
CA TRP A 32 -15.68 -34.28 8.23
C TRP A 32 -17.17 -34.35 8.54
N ASP A 33 -17.50 -34.36 9.83
CA ASP A 33 -18.87 -34.38 10.36
C ASP A 33 -19.55 -33.00 10.38
N GLY A 34 -18.84 -31.95 9.93
CA GLY A 34 -19.32 -30.57 9.90
C GLY A 34 -19.02 -29.76 11.16
N ASN A 35 -18.57 -30.40 12.25
CA ASN A 35 -18.38 -29.75 13.55
C ASN A 35 -16.98 -29.96 14.16
N THR A 36 -16.35 -31.10 13.91
CA THR A 36 -15.04 -31.44 14.46
C THR A 36 -13.93 -30.64 13.80
N ASN A 37 -12.98 -30.17 14.60
CA ASN A 37 -11.76 -29.54 14.09
C ASN A 37 -10.76 -30.62 13.71
N LEU A 38 -10.50 -30.76 12.41
CA LEU A 38 -9.57 -31.74 11.83
C LEU A 38 -8.15 -31.18 11.64
N CYS A 39 -7.89 -29.95 12.07
CA CYS A 39 -6.55 -29.37 12.05
C CYS A 39 -5.65 -30.02 13.10
N THR A 40 -4.41 -30.33 12.73
CA THR A 40 -3.40 -30.93 13.61
C THR A 40 -2.49 -29.88 14.24
N ASP A 41 -2.28 -28.74 13.57
CA ASP A 41 -1.48 -27.63 14.08
C ASP A 41 -2.36 -26.43 14.51
N PRO A 42 -2.50 -26.16 15.83
CA PRO A 42 -3.25 -25.01 16.33
C PRO A 42 -2.59 -23.66 16.00
N ALA A 43 -1.28 -23.60 15.80
CA ALA A 43 -0.60 -22.38 15.42
C ALA A 43 -0.91 -22.02 13.96
N GLY A 44 -0.80 -23.01 13.06
CA GLY A 44 -1.20 -22.91 11.67
C GLY A 44 -2.68 -22.57 11.49
N GLU A 45 -3.57 -23.12 12.31
CA GLU A 45 -4.99 -22.76 12.33
C GLU A 45 -5.20 -21.28 12.67
N LYS A 46 -4.56 -20.79 13.74
CA LYS A 46 -4.67 -19.39 14.16
C LYS A 46 -4.15 -18.42 13.10
N GLU A 47 -3.04 -18.77 12.44
CA GLU A 47 -2.48 -17.94 11.37
C GLU A 47 -3.29 -18.01 10.08
N GLY A 48 -3.84 -19.18 9.78
CA GLY A 48 -4.75 -19.43 8.67
C GLY A 48 -6.06 -18.63 8.76
N ARG A 49 -6.47 -18.17 9.95
CA ARG A 49 -7.65 -17.32 10.17
C ARG A 49 -7.41 -15.81 10.03
N LYS A 50 -6.20 -15.38 9.69
CA LYS A 50 -5.83 -13.95 9.60
C LYS A 50 -5.67 -13.49 8.16
N SER A 51 -6.60 -13.87 7.27
CA SER A 51 -6.49 -13.52 5.85
C SER A 51 -6.86 -12.06 5.56
N PHE A 52 -7.89 -11.50 6.20
CA PHE A 52 -8.37 -10.15 5.88
C PHE A 52 -7.99 -9.11 6.93
N PRO A 53 -7.52 -7.91 6.55
CA PRO A 53 -6.98 -7.49 5.26
C PRO A 53 -5.49 -7.87 5.11
N SER A 54 -4.95 -7.76 3.89
CA SER A 54 -3.52 -8.02 3.67
C SER A 54 -2.64 -6.92 4.26
N GLY A 55 -1.87 -7.26 5.31
CA GLY A 55 -0.89 -6.37 5.95
C GLY A 55 0.25 -5.99 4.99
N HIS A 56 0.80 -6.95 4.26
CA HIS A 56 1.86 -6.71 3.27
C HIS A 56 1.45 -5.71 2.19
N ALA A 57 0.24 -5.84 1.65
CA ALA A 57 -0.28 -4.89 0.67
C ALA A 57 -0.45 -3.49 1.28
N SER A 58 -1.02 -3.41 2.48
CA SER A 58 -1.21 -2.15 3.21
C SER A 58 0.10 -1.42 3.51
N PHE A 59 1.13 -2.16 3.97
CA PHE A 59 2.46 -1.64 4.22
C PHE A 59 3.15 -1.14 2.95
N ALA A 60 3.12 -1.95 1.89
CA ALA A 60 3.74 -1.61 0.62
C ALA A 60 3.12 -0.33 0.03
N TRP A 61 1.79 -0.24 0.01
CA TRP A 61 1.10 0.97 -0.46
C TRP A 61 1.31 2.17 0.45
N SER A 62 1.32 2.02 1.78
CA SER A 62 1.50 3.16 2.68
C SER A 62 2.87 3.81 2.58
N THR A 63 3.92 3.03 2.29
CA THR A 63 5.30 3.52 2.20
C THR A 63 5.65 3.97 0.78
N MET A 64 5.41 3.12 -0.21
CA MET A 64 5.81 3.39 -1.60
C MET A 64 4.93 4.46 -2.26
N LEU A 65 3.65 4.58 -1.89
CA LEU A 65 2.82 5.65 -2.43
C LEU A 65 3.24 7.02 -1.87
N VAL A 66 3.63 7.12 -0.60
CA VAL A 66 4.22 8.36 -0.05
C VAL A 66 5.47 8.74 -0.82
N LEU A 67 6.34 7.76 -1.10
CA LEU A 67 7.54 7.99 -1.91
C LEU A 67 7.19 8.46 -3.33
N THR A 68 6.21 7.82 -3.99
CA THR A 68 5.72 8.25 -5.31
C THR A 68 5.19 9.68 -5.26
N LEU A 69 4.37 10.06 -4.28
CA LEU A 69 3.84 11.42 -4.12
C LEU A 69 4.95 12.44 -3.85
N TYR A 70 5.95 12.07 -3.07
CA TYR A 70 7.14 12.91 -2.82
C TYR A 70 7.95 13.15 -4.09
N LEU A 71 8.26 12.09 -4.85
CA LEU A 71 8.97 12.20 -6.12
C LEU A 71 8.17 13.03 -7.14
N LEU A 72 6.85 12.81 -7.24
CA LEU A 72 5.97 13.61 -8.08
C LEU A 72 6.03 15.09 -7.69
N GLY A 73 5.97 15.42 -6.39
CA GLY A 73 6.06 16.80 -5.94
C GLY A 73 7.40 17.46 -6.29
N ARG A 74 8.51 16.74 -6.09
CA ARG A 74 9.87 17.24 -6.37
C ARG A 74 10.22 17.30 -7.86
N SER A 75 9.57 16.50 -8.69
CA SER A 75 9.86 16.39 -10.12
C SER A 75 9.52 17.64 -10.95
N ARG A 76 8.79 18.62 -10.37
CA ARG A 76 8.40 19.89 -11.00
C ARG A 76 7.70 19.72 -12.36
N LEU A 77 6.98 18.61 -12.55
CA LEU A 77 6.27 18.30 -13.80
C LEU A 77 5.16 19.31 -14.14
N ASN A 78 4.65 20.03 -13.13
CA ASN A 78 3.63 21.07 -13.24
C ASN A 78 4.18 22.48 -13.49
N CYS A 79 5.51 22.66 -13.64
CA CYS A 79 6.05 23.98 -13.97
C CYS A 79 5.58 24.44 -15.35
N ARG A 80 5.09 25.68 -15.41
CA ARG A 80 4.51 26.38 -16.57
C ARG A 80 5.55 26.76 -17.64
N ASN A 81 6.50 25.89 -17.97
CA ASN A 81 7.46 26.19 -19.02
C ASN A 81 6.93 25.70 -20.38
N ARG A 82 6.22 26.59 -21.10
CA ARG A 82 5.51 26.37 -22.38
C ARG A 82 6.44 26.26 -23.61
N SER A 83 7.54 25.53 -23.52
CA SER A 83 8.40 25.28 -24.69
C SER A 83 8.21 23.84 -25.18
N TRP A 84 7.49 23.71 -26.30
CA TRP A 84 7.12 22.46 -26.95
C TRP A 84 8.27 21.96 -27.81
N SER A 85 9.14 21.14 -27.23
CA SER A 85 10.15 20.38 -27.97
C SER A 85 9.96 18.89 -27.68
N ALA A 86 9.94 18.06 -28.72
CA ALA A 86 9.73 16.61 -28.61
C ALA A 86 10.71 15.94 -27.62
N VAL A 87 11.96 16.41 -27.59
CA VAL A 87 13.01 15.96 -26.64
C VAL A 87 12.65 16.28 -25.19
N ARG A 88 11.98 17.41 -24.93
CA ARG A 88 11.54 17.83 -23.60
C ARG A 88 10.28 17.06 -23.16
N GLY A 89 9.41 16.68 -24.10
CA GLY A 89 8.28 15.77 -23.88
C GLY A 89 8.73 14.38 -23.43
N GLY A 90 9.70 13.78 -24.12
CA GLY A 90 10.28 12.48 -23.74
C GLY A 90 10.90 12.48 -22.34
N ARG A 91 11.67 13.54 -21.99
CA ARG A 91 12.23 13.71 -20.63
C ARG A 91 11.15 13.86 -19.55
N LYS A 92 10.02 14.49 -19.86
CA LYS A 92 8.88 14.64 -18.94
C LYS A 92 8.23 13.28 -18.66
N MET A 93 8.01 12.49 -19.71
CA MET A 93 7.45 11.13 -19.60
C MET A 93 8.38 10.19 -18.82
N LEU A 94 9.68 10.21 -19.10
CA LEU A 94 10.65 9.40 -18.36
C LEU A 94 10.66 9.72 -16.85
N LYS A 95 10.64 11.01 -16.49
CA LYS A 95 10.53 11.40 -15.08
C LYS A 95 9.24 10.93 -14.44
N LEU A 96 8.12 11.02 -15.14
CA LEU A 96 6.83 10.52 -14.66
C LEU A 96 6.91 9.02 -14.38
N MET A 97 7.43 8.23 -15.33
CA MET A 97 7.61 6.79 -15.17
C MET A 97 8.50 6.47 -13.97
N LEU A 98 9.61 7.18 -13.82
CA LEU A 98 10.52 7.01 -12.69
C LEU A 98 9.84 7.30 -11.33
N CYS A 99 8.94 8.28 -11.27
CA CYS A 99 8.18 8.57 -10.05
C CYS A 99 7.19 7.47 -9.66
N PHE A 100 6.68 6.71 -10.64
CA PHE A 100 5.74 5.61 -10.43
C PHE A 100 6.40 4.26 -10.16
N VAL A 101 7.73 4.12 -10.36
CA VAL A 101 8.47 2.89 -10.05
C VAL A 101 8.16 2.33 -8.64
N PRO A 102 8.12 3.14 -7.56
CA PRO A 102 7.73 2.64 -6.23
C PRO A 102 6.31 2.06 -6.20
N SER A 103 5.35 2.71 -6.87
CA SER A 103 3.96 2.21 -6.93
C SER A 103 3.85 0.89 -7.69
N PHE A 104 4.65 0.69 -8.73
CA PHE A 104 4.77 -0.63 -9.39
C PHE A 104 5.36 -1.68 -8.45
N GLY A 105 6.34 -1.32 -7.63
CA GLY A 105 6.85 -2.18 -6.56
C GLY A 105 5.78 -2.57 -5.55
N ALA A 106 4.90 -1.63 -5.16
CA ALA A 106 3.80 -1.91 -4.25
C ALA A 106 2.77 -2.87 -4.85
N ALA A 107 2.41 -2.65 -6.11
CA ALA A 107 1.54 -3.55 -6.86
C ALA A 107 2.15 -4.94 -6.99
N TRP A 108 3.46 -5.04 -7.26
CA TRP A 108 4.17 -6.32 -7.33
C TRP A 108 4.09 -7.08 -5.99
N VAL A 109 4.41 -6.42 -4.87
CA VAL A 109 4.30 -7.02 -3.53
C VAL A 109 2.86 -7.44 -3.21
N ALA A 110 1.86 -6.67 -3.64
CA ALA A 110 0.46 -7.01 -3.47
C ALA A 110 0.07 -8.27 -4.28
N ILE A 111 0.55 -8.39 -5.53
CA ILE A 111 0.27 -9.52 -6.41
C ILE A 111 0.95 -10.81 -5.91
N THR A 112 2.17 -10.74 -5.38
CA THR A 112 2.83 -11.96 -4.88
C THR A 112 2.05 -12.62 -3.75
N ARG A 113 1.27 -11.84 -2.97
CA ARG A 113 0.40 -12.39 -1.91
C ARG A 113 -0.76 -13.25 -2.40
N THR A 114 -1.22 -13.06 -3.64
CA THR A 114 -2.22 -13.95 -4.25
C THR A 114 -1.56 -15.17 -4.89
N VAL A 115 -0.40 -14.98 -5.52
CA VAL A 115 0.40 -16.08 -6.09
C VAL A 115 0.82 -17.09 -5.03
N ASP A 116 1.25 -16.61 -3.86
CA ASP A 116 1.68 -17.46 -2.76
C ASP A 116 0.50 -18.09 -1.98
N ASN A 117 -0.76 -17.88 -2.42
CA ASN A 117 -1.99 -18.34 -1.73
C ASN A 117 -2.18 -17.86 -0.29
N TRP A 118 -1.51 -16.76 0.10
CA TRP A 118 -1.67 -16.18 1.44
C TRP A 118 -2.96 -15.37 1.59
N HIS A 119 -3.44 -14.76 0.52
CA HIS A 119 -4.55 -13.81 0.53
C HIS A 119 -5.42 -13.94 -0.72
N HIS A 120 -6.73 -13.74 -0.55
CA HIS A 120 -7.64 -13.56 -1.68
C HIS A 120 -7.44 -12.17 -2.30
N TYR A 121 -7.86 -12.00 -3.55
CA TYR A 121 -7.81 -10.70 -4.24
C TYR A 121 -8.52 -9.58 -3.45
N ALA A 122 -9.64 -9.89 -2.79
CA ALA A 122 -10.38 -8.94 -1.96
C ALA A 122 -9.56 -8.46 -0.75
N ASP A 123 -8.79 -9.36 -0.12
CA ASP A 123 -7.98 -9.05 1.06
C ASP A 123 -6.81 -8.12 0.67
N VAL A 124 -6.22 -8.36 -0.51
CA VAL A 124 -5.18 -7.53 -1.11
C VAL A 124 -5.71 -6.16 -1.52
N LEU A 125 -6.90 -6.10 -2.13
CA LEU A 125 -7.54 -4.84 -2.51
C LEU A 125 -7.86 -3.99 -1.28
N ALA A 126 -8.46 -4.58 -0.24
CA ALA A 126 -8.75 -3.87 1.00
C ALA A 126 -7.48 -3.35 1.69
N GLY A 127 -6.45 -4.20 1.78
CA GLY A 127 -5.13 -3.78 2.30
C GLY A 127 -4.53 -2.63 1.49
N SER A 128 -4.57 -2.70 0.16
CA SER A 128 -4.08 -1.64 -0.72
C SER A 128 -4.81 -0.31 -0.51
N ILE A 129 -6.13 -0.33 -0.33
CA ILE A 129 -6.94 0.87 -0.05
C ILE A 129 -6.54 1.49 1.29
N ILE A 130 -6.41 0.68 2.36
CA ILE A 130 -5.99 1.16 3.69
C ILE A 130 -4.60 1.81 3.61
N GLY A 131 -3.68 1.17 2.90
CA GLY A 131 -2.33 1.69 2.67
C GLY A 131 -2.34 3.00 1.91
N ALA A 132 -3.09 3.08 0.80
CA ALA A 132 -3.19 4.27 -0.03
C ALA A 132 -3.81 5.47 0.73
N VAL A 133 -4.87 5.24 1.49
CA VAL A 133 -5.47 6.28 2.36
C VAL A 133 -4.47 6.76 3.41
N SER A 134 -3.77 5.83 4.06
CA SER A 134 -2.72 6.17 5.04
C SER A 134 -1.60 7.00 4.43
N ALA A 135 -1.18 6.67 3.21
CA ALA A 135 -0.18 7.42 2.46
C ALA A 135 -0.66 8.84 2.13
N CYS A 136 -1.89 8.99 1.63
CA CYS A 136 -2.47 10.29 1.32
C CYS A 136 -2.55 11.20 2.55
N VAL A 137 -2.98 10.65 3.70
CA VAL A 137 -3.03 11.38 4.97
C VAL A 137 -1.63 11.77 5.42
N SER A 138 -0.69 10.83 5.43
CA SER A 138 0.71 11.08 5.83
C SER A 138 1.38 12.14 4.96
N TYR A 139 1.22 12.03 3.64
CA TYR A 139 1.76 13.00 2.70
C TYR A 139 1.14 14.38 2.92
N SER A 140 -0.19 14.45 3.01
CA SER A 140 -0.91 15.72 3.18
C SER A 140 -0.56 16.40 4.49
N TYR A 141 -0.27 15.65 5.56
CA TYR A 141 0.14 16.19 6.84
C TYR A 141 1.57 16.76 6.82
N ASN A 142 2.50 16.10 6.13
CA ASN A 142 3.92 16.46 6.15
C ASN A 142 4.36 17.41 5.02
N TYR A 143 3.72 17.33 3.85
CA TYR A 143 4.13 18.04 2.64
C TYR A 143 3.01 18.93 2.08
N GLY A 144 3.40 19.92 1.27
CA GLY A 144 2.48 20.71 0.47
C GLY A 144 1.85 19.91 -0.68
N SER A 145 0.71 20.39 -1.18
CA SER A 145 -0.08 19.69 -2.19
C SER A 145 0.72 19.42 -3.48
N VAL A 146 0.64 18.19 -4.01
CA VAL A 146 1.27 17.81 -5.29
C VAL A 146 0.74 18.67 -6.46
N PHE A 147 -0.49 19.16 -6.35
CA PHE A 147 -1.13 19.97 -7.38
C PHE A 147 -0.68 21.43 -7.37
N SER A 148 -0.16 21.93 -6.25
CA SER A 148 0.36 23.29 -6.14
C SER A 148 1.83 23.36 -6.56
N TRP A 149 2.11 24.02 -7.69
CA TRP A 149 3.47 24.11 -8.23
C TRP A 149 4.49 24.75 -7.25
N ASP A 150 4.05 25.72 -6.44
CA ASP A 150 4.89 26.43 -5.47
C ASP A 150 5.19 25.64 -4.19
N SER A 151 4.37 24.63 -3.87
CA SER A 151 4.41 23.94 -2.59
C SER A 151 4.57 22.43 -2.70
N ALA A 152 4.56 21.88 -3.93
CA ALA A 152 4.62 20.45 -4.16
C ALA A 152 5.93 19.84 -3.63
N GLY A 153 5.81 18.85 -2.74
CA GLY A 153 6.95 18.16 -2.14
C GLY A 153 7.82 19.01 -1.20
N VAL A 154 7.36 20.21 -0.82
CA VAL A 154 7.99 21.04 0.21
C VAL A 154 7.41 20.66 1.58
N PRO A 155 8.23 20.44 2.62
CA PRO A 155 7.74 20.21 3.97
C PRO A 155 6.84 21.36 4.44
N ARG A 156 5.74 21.04 5.13
CA ARG A 156 4.79 22.07 5.62
C ARG A 156 5.45 23.08 6.55
N GLN A 157 6.41 22.64 7.37
CA GLN A 157 7.13 23.53 8.29
C GLN A 157 7.88 24.65 7.54
N GLU A 158 8.52 24.33 6.41
CA GLU A 158 9.18 25.31 5.56
C GLU A 158 8.17 26.26 4.89
N LEU A 159 7.02 25.74 4.45
CA LEU A 159 5.96 26.57 3.88
C LEU A 159 5.40 27.57 4.91
N HIS A 160 5.22 27.15 6.15
CA HIS A 160 4.80 28.03 7.25
C HIS A 160 5.87 29.07 7.58
N PHE A 161 7.14 28.67 7.66
CA PHE A 161 8.24 29.60 7.89
C PHE A 161 8.31 30.68 6.80
N ASN A 162 8.29 30.29 5.52
CA ASN A 162 8.33 31.24 4.42
C ASN A 162 7.13 32.21 4.45
N ARG A 163 5.92 31.72 4.77
CA ARG A 163 4.73 32.59 4.88
C ARG A 163 4.80 33.60 6.02
N CYS A 164 5.45 33.26 7.15
CA CYS A 164 5.54 34.13 8.31
C CYS A 164 6.73 35.11 8.27
N PHE A 165 7.83 34.76 7.59
CA PHE A 165 9.09 35.52 7.70
C PHE A 165 9.65 36.07 6.39
N THR A 166 9.07 35.74 5.23
CA THR A 166 9.52 36.27 3.92
C THR A 166 8.48 37.15 3.23
N LYS A 167 7.46 37.62 3.96
CA LYS A 167 6.51 38.65 3.50
C LYS A 167 6.72 39.96 4.24
#